data_AF-A0A963Y5A8-F1
#
_entry.id   AF-A0A963Y5A8-F1
#
_cell.length_a   1.000
_cell.length_b   1.000
_cell.length_c   1.000
_cell.angle_alpha   90.00
_cell.angle_beta   90.00
_cell.angle_gamma   90.00
#
_symmetry.space_group_name_H-M   'P 1'
#
loop_
_entity.id
_entity.type
_entity.pdbx_description
1 polymer ?
#
loop_
_entity_poly.entity_id
_entity_poly.type
_entity_poly.pdbx_seq_one_letter_code
_entity_poly.pdbx_strand_id
1 'polypeptide(L)'
;MPHDPPAQGADAYPAADFRVASGVQPGDPVGDGAACVPGDIYRLRKGAGPRRLALRISADPTAPQLAGEGTDIGAPGDAFEFLSLLTFLRDGGDRLELLLIRHVASGGDFIIPLSPIAAGADFTFIAADTPPPGLRIADTICMAFAAGTMIALPGAAPVPVERLGPGDAILTRDRGAQPLRWVGKVTLRADGNFAPVVVTAGTMGNPGDLAVSPHHRLFLYARSGGPPAALIEARHLVDGDRITRRPAAWIDYYSLVFDQHEIIYAEGIPVESLRVGADILTRL
;
A
#
# COMPACT_ATOMS: atom_id res chain seq x y z
N MET A 1 -21.79 3.25 22.32
CA MET A 1 -21.82 4.28 21.25
C MET A 1 -21.40 3.58 19.97
N PRO A 2 -22.02 3.82 18.80
CA PRO A 2 -21.51 3.25 17.56
C PRO A 2 -20.13 3.85 17.27
N HIS A 3 -19.11 3.00 17.18
CA HIS A 3 -17.71 3.38 16.98
C HIS A 3 -17.41 3.57 15.49
N ASP A 4 -16.64 4.60 15.15
CA ASP A 4 -16.24 4.92 13.77
C ASP A 4 -15.04 4.04 13.30
N PRO A 5 -14.97 3.62 12.02
CA PRO A 5 -13.96 2.66 11.56
C PRO A 5 -12.51 3.23 11.50
N PRO A 6 -11.47 2.38 11.70
CA PRO A 6 -10.04 2.77 11.63
C PRO A 6 -9.65 3.32 10.25
N ALA A 7 -8.57 4.11 10.09
CA ALA A 7 -8.21 4.72 8.80
C ALA A 7 -6.71 4.64 8.41
N GLN A 8 -6.46 4.45 7.11
CA GLN A 8 -5.15 4.28 6.47
C GLN A 8 -4.72 5.51 5.68
N GLY A 9 -3.46 5.91 5.80
CA GLY A 9 -2.92 7.10 5.13
C GLY A 9 -2.16 6.81 3.83
N ALA A 10 -2.33 7.65 2.81
CA ALA A 10 -1.50 7.69 1.60
C ALA A 10 -1.24 9.14 1.15
N ASP A 11 -0.14 9.34 0.41
CA ASP A 11 0.14 10.60 -0.27
C ASP A 11 -0.62 10.63 -1.59
N ALA A 12 -1.49 11.62 -1.74
CA ALA A 12 -2.26 11.86 -2.96
C ALA A 12 -1.92 13.23 -3.55
N TYR A 13 -1.99 13.34 -4.87
CA TYR A 13 -1.79 14.60 -5.59
C TYR A 13 -3.06 14.92 -6.37
N PRO A 14 -3.46 16.19 -6.49
CA PRO A 14 -4.51 16.56 -7.42
C PRO A 14 -4.17 16.05 -8.83
N ALA A 15 -5.09 15.36 -9.49
CA ALA A 15 -4.86 14.86 -10.86
C ALA A 15 -4.54 16.03 -11.81
N ALA A 16 -5.12 17.20 -11.53
CA ALA A 16 -4.84 18.46 -12.21
C ALA A 16 -3.37 18.93 -12.15
N ASP A 17 -2.52 18.35 -11.31
CA ASP A 17 -1.10 18.68 -11.23
C ASP A 17 -0.18 17.68 -11.95
N PHE A 18 -0.72 16.56 -12.43
CA PHE A 18 -0.01 15.60 -13.27
C PHE A 18 -0.51 15.73 -14.70
N ARG A 19 0.31 16.32 -15.59
CA ARG A 19 -0.15 16.77 -16.91
C ARG A 19 0.72 16.26 -18.02
N VAL A 20 0.15 16.14 -19.21
CA VAL A 20 0.90 15.88 -20.44
C VAL A 20 1.91 17.01 -20.65
N ALA A 21 3.19 16.67 -20.56
CA ALA A 21 4.31 17.56 -20.87
C ALA A 21 4.64 17.54 -22.37
N SER A 22 4.46 16.39 -23.02
CA SER A 22 4.69 16.19 -24.46
C SER A 22 3.85 15.02 -24.96
N GLY A 23 3.26 15.13 -26.14
CA GLY A 23 2.38 14.11 -26.69
C GLY A 23 1.24 14.69 -27.52
N VAL A 24 0.16 13.94 -27.62
CA VAL A 24 -1.05 14.26 -28.38
C VAL A 24 -1.90 15.32 -27.70
N GLN A 25 -1.95 15.37 -26.37
CA GLN A 25 -2.78 16.32 -25.60
C GLN A 25 -1.98 17.22 -24.64
N PRO A 26 -1.03 18.08 -25.11
CA PRO A 26 -0.17 18.87 -24.23
C PRO A 26 -0.93 19.76 -23.25
N GLY A 27 -0.55 19.68 -21.98
CA GLY A 27 -1.13 20.48 -20.89
C GLY A 27 -2.38 19.85 -20.26
N ASP A 28 -2.99 18.83 -20.86
CA ASP A 28 -4.16 18.18 -20.28
C ASP A 28 -3.77 17.41 -19.01
N PRO A 29 -4.63 17.44 -17.97
CA PRO A 29 -4.40 16.67 -16.76
C PRO A 29 -4.62 15.19 -17.01
N VAL A 30 -3.97 14.37 -16.20
CA VAL A 30 -4.34 12.96 -16.10
C VAL A 30 -5.80 12.87 -15.69
N GLY A 31 -6.54 12.04 -16.38
CA GLY A 31 -7.96 11.85 -16.16
C GLY A 31 -8.29 10.37 -16.21
N ASP A 32 -9.55 10.06 -16.48
CA ASP A 32 -9.94 8.69 -16.73
C ASP A 32 -9.09 8.06 -17.85
N GLY A 33 -9.01 6.73 -17.84
CA GLY A 33 -8.17 6.00 -18.78
C GLY A 33 -8.51 6.24 -20.25
N ALA A 34 -9.77 6.61 -20.54
CA ALA A 34 -10.23 6.87 -21.89
C ALA A 34 -9.78 8.25 -22.41
N ALA A 35 -9.57 9.22 -21.53
CA ALA A 35 -9.02 10.53 -21.84
C ALA A 35 -7.48 10.49 -22.03
N CYS A 36 -6.80 9.46 -21.53
CA CYS A 36 -5.34 9.33 -21.64
C CYS A 36 -4.93 8.63 -22.95
N VAL A 37 -3.86 9.14 -23.60
CA VAL A 37 -3.35 8.58 -24.87
C VAL A 37 -2.04 7.83 -24.64
N PRO A 38 -1.96 6.52 -24.95
CA PRO A 38 -0.72 5.75 -24.83
C PRO A 38 0.43 6.41 -25.59
N GLY A 39 1.58 6.55 -24.94
CA GLY A 39 2.75 7.26 -25.45
C GLY A 39 2.86 8.73 -25.04
N ASP A 40 1.79 9.35 -24.52
CA ASP A 40 1.88 10.69 -23.96
C ASP A 40 2.77 10.71 -22.72
N ILE A 41 3.63 11.71 -22.63
CA ILE A 41 4.57 11.89 -21.52
C ILE A 41 3.94 12.86 -20.53
N TYR A 42 3.73 12.39 -19.31
CA TYR A 42 3.19 13.15 -18.20
C TYR A 42 4.29 13.59 -17.23
N ARG A 43 4.05 14.71 -16.56
CA ARG A 43 4.95 15.28 -15.56
C ARG A 43 4.15 15.85 -14.40
N LEU A 44 4.61 15.56 -13.18
CA LEU A 44 4.11 16.23 -11.99
C LEU A 44 4.68 17.65 -11.95
N ARG A 45 3.80 18.65 -11.83
CA ARG A 45 4.20 20.07 -11.78
C ARG A 45 5.21 20.32 -10.67
N LYS A 46 6.17 21.21 -10.95
CA LYS A 46 7.11 21.69 -9.93
C LYS A 46 6.32 22.45 -8.85
N GLY A 47 6.51 22.06 -7.59
CA GLY A 47 5.80 22.63 -6.44
C GLY A 47 4.48 21.94 -6.08
N ALA A 48 4.06 20.92 -6.83
CA ALA A 48 2.96 20.07 -6.39
C ALA A 48 3.38 19.28 -5.14
N GLY A 49 2.81 19.63 -4.00
CA GLY A 49 3.00 18.92 -2.74
C GLY A 49 1.95 17.81 -2.57
N PRO A 50 2.32 16.66 -1.97
CA PRO A 50 1.34 15.65 -1.60
C PRO A 50 0.35 16.20 -0.57
N ARG A 51 -0.89 15.71 -0.65
CA ARG A 51 -1.91 15.86 0.37
C ARG A 51 -2.15 14.51 1.00
N ARG A 52 -2.29 14.48 2.33
CA ARG A 52 -2.58 13.22 3.02
C ARG A 52 -4.03 12.82 2.75
N LEU A 53 -4.24 11.64 2.18
CA LEU A 53 -5.54 10.98 2.16
C LEU A 53 -5.58 9.98 3.32
N ALA A 54 -6.55 10.12 4.23
CA ALA A 54 -6.86 9.09 5.21
C ALA A 54 -8.16 8.38 4.78
N LEU A 55 -8.16 7.05 4.66
CA LEU A 55 -9.32 6.24 4.25
C LEU A 55 -9.73 5.27 5.34
N ARG A 56 -11.01 5.26 5.71
CA ARG A 56 -11.58 4.29 6.64
C ARG A 56 -11.46 2.87 6.10
N ILE A 57 -11.03 1.96 6.96
CA ILE A 57 -10.88 0.53 6.77
C ILE A 57 -12.19 -0.12 7.20
N SER A 58 -12.72 -0.98 6.33
CA SER A 58 -13.94 -1.75 6.58
C SER A 58 -13.67 -3.22 6.28
N ALA A 59 -14.19 -4.10 7.14
CA ALA A 59 -14.20 -5.54 6.89
C ALA A 59 -15.21 -5.93 5.81
N ASP A 60 -16.25 -5.11 5.61
CA ASP A 60 -17.22 -5.30 4.54
C ASP A 60 -16.64 -4.74 3.24
N PRO A 61 -16.34 -5.60 2.23
CA PRO A 61 -15.77 -5.17 0.95
C PRO A 61 -16.74 -4.29 0.15
N THR A 62 -18.04 -4.33 0.45
CA THR A 62 -19.07 -3.53 -0.22
C THR A 62 -19.28 -2.16 0.43
N ALA A 63 -18.72 -1.94 1.62
CA ALA A 63 -18.85 -0.66 2.31
C ALA A 63 -18.23 0.49 1.50
N PRO A 64 -18.82 1.68 1.53
CA PRO A 64 -18.25 2.84 0.85
C PRO A 64 -16.85 3.15 1.39
N GLN A 65 -16.01 3.72 0.53
CA GLN A 65 -14.65 4.11 0.89
C GLN A 65 -14.69 5.54 1.37
N LEU A 66 -14.65 5.73 2.69
CA LEU A 66 -14.89 7.02 3.29
C LEU A 66 -13.58 7.63 3.80
N ALA A 67 -13.48 8.95 3.77
CA ALA A 67 -12.40 9.67 4.42
C ALA A 67 -12.41 9.39 5.93
N GLY A 68 -11.23 9.10 6.47
CA GLY A 68 -10.98 9.01 7.89
C GLY A 68 -10.58 10.36 8.48
N GLU A 69 -10.44 10.38 9.80
CA GLU A 69 -9.85 11.51 10.52
C GLU A 69 -8.41 11.79 10.06
N GLY A 70 -8.03 13.07 10.02
CA GLY A 70 -6.69 13.52 9.61
C GLY A 70 -6.41 13.46 8.11
N THR A 71 -7.46 13.39 7.27
CA THR A 71 -7.34 13.63 5.82
C THR A 71 -7.18 15.12 5.53
N ASP A 72 -6.29 15.46 4.60
CA ASP A 72 -6.17 16.80 3.99
C ASP A 72 -7.08 16.94 2.75
N ILE A 73 -7.74 15.84 2.34
CA ILE A 73 -8.61 15.78 1.17
C ILE A 73 -10.04 15.55 1.62
N GLY A 74 -10.88 16.57 1.43
CA GLY A 74 -12.28 16.56 1.88
C GLY A 74 -12.39 16.67 3.40
N ALA A 75 -13.50 16.17 3.93
CA ALA A 75 -13.77 16.03 5.35
C ALA A 75 -13.94 14.54 5.73
N PRO A 76 -13.70 14.17 7.00
CA PRO A 76 -14.01 12.83 7.50
C PRO A 76 -15.46 12.44 7.19
N GLY A 77 -15.65 11.24 6.64
CA GLY A 77 -16.95 10.73 6.18
C GLY A 77 -17.25 10.99 4.70
N ASP A 78 -16.48 11.83 4.01
CA ASP A 78 -16.66 12.03 2.57
C ASP A 78 -16.29 10.77 1.78
N ALA A 79 -17.06 10.46 0.73
CA ALA A 79 -16.84 9.25 -0.07
C ALA A 79 -15.77 9.44 -1.16
N PHE A 80 -15.05 8.36 -1.44
CA PHE A 80 -14.08 8.25 -2.52
C PHE A 80 -14.42 7.07 -3.43
N GLU A 81 -14.25 7.28 -4.74
CA GLU A 81 -14.40 6.25 -5.76
C GLU A 81 -13.04 5.90 -6.35
N PHE A 82 -12.79 4.61 -6.60
CA PHE A 82 -11.64 4.16 -7.37
C PHE A 82 -12.01 4.14 -8.85
N LEU A 83 -11.43 5.04 -9.64
CA LEU A 83 -11.77 5.19 -11.05
C LEU A 83 -10.96 4.26 -11.95
N SER A 84 -9.63 4.28 -11.83
CA SER A 84 -8.73 3.51 -12.70
C SER A 84 -7.36 3.30 -12.07
N LEU A 85 -6.75 2.17 -12.39
CA LEU A 85 -5.33 1.94 -12.18
C LEU A 85 -4.59 2.36 -13.46
N LEU A 86 -3.78 3.41 -13.36
CA LEU A 86 -3.01 3.94 -14.48
C LEU A 86 -1.58 3.41 -14.42
N THR A 87 -1.07 2.93 -15.56
CA THR A 87 0.30 2.44 -15.70
C THR A 87 1.11 3.40 -16.56
N PHE A 88 2.26 3.81 -16.03
CA PHE A 88 3.24 4.65 -16.68
C PHE A 88 4.61 3.96 -16.72
N LEU A 89 5.45 4.38 -17.66
CA LEU A 89 6.85 3.98 -17.75
C LEU A 89 7.73 5.17 -17.33
N ARG A 90 8.68 4.91 -16.43
CA ARG A 90 9.71 5.87 -16.03
C ARG A 90 10.86 5.87 -17.04
N ASP A 91 11.60 6.96 -17.06
CA ASP A 91 12.94 6.99 -17.66
C ASP A 91 13.82 5.93 -16.96
N GLY A 92 14.17 4.86 -17.68
CA GLY A 92 14.87 3.69 -17.15
C GLY A 92 14.11 2.36 -17.32
N GLY A 93 12.84 2.40 -17.73
CA GLY A 93 12.07 1.20 -18.06
C GLY A 93 11.26 0.60 -16.90
N ASP A 94 11.36 1.17 -15.70
CA ASP A 94 10.55 0.78 -14.56
C ASP A 94 9.10 1.26 -14.70
N ARG A 95 8.14 0.44 -14.27
CA ARG A 95 6.73 0.81 -14.24
C ARG A 95 6.39 1.65 -13.01
N LEU A 96 5.48 2.60 -13.21
CA LEU A 96 4.83 3.39 -12.17
C LEU A 96 3.32 3.18 -12.28
N GLU A 97 2.72 2.73 -11.19
CA GLU A 97 1.29 2.56 -11.06
C GLU A 97 0.71 3.68 -10.20
N LEU A 98 -0.35 4.32 -10.71
CA LEU A 98 -1.11 5.37 -10.02
C LEU A 98 -2.56 4.92 -9.86
N LEU A 99 -3.12 5.09 -8.67
CA LEU A 99 -4.56 4.98 -8.47
C LEU A 99 -5.19 6.33 -8.81
N LEU A 100 -6.08 6.39 -9.79
CA LEU A 100 -6.94 7.53 -10.00
C LEU A 100 -8.20 7.37 -9.15
N ILE A 101 -8.45 8.34 -8.28
CA ILE A 101 -9.58 8.33 -7.35
C ILE A 101 -10.37 9.62 -7.48
N ARG A 102 -11.67 9.56 -7.19
CA ARG A 102 -12.55 10.73 -7.16
C ARG A 102 -13.03 11.01 -5.75
N HIS A 103 -12.88 12.24 -5.30
CA HIS A 103 -13.58 12.73 -4.13
C HIS A 103 -15.02 13.09 -4.51
N VAL A 104 -15.98 12.24 -4.13
CA VAL A 104 -17.38 12.29 -4.61
C VAL A 104 -18.04 13.64 -4.33
N ALA A 105 -17.87 14.20 -3.13
CA ALA A 105 -18.55 15.43 -2.74
C ALA A 105 -18.10 16.65 -3.56
N SER A 106 -16.81 16.71 -3.94
CA SER A 106 -16.27 17.83 -4.72
C SER A 106 -16.23 17.58 -6.23
N GLY A 107 -16.31 16.32 -6.66
CA GLY A 107 -16.03 15.89 -8.04
C GLY A 107 -14.56 16.00 -8.44
N GLY A 108 -13.66 16.37 -7.53
CA GLY A 108 -12.22 16.50 -7.79
C GLY A 108 -11.51 15.15 -7.83
N ASP A 109 -10.63 14.99 -8.83
CA ASP A 109 -9.84 13.77 -9.03
C ASP A 109 -8.42 13.93 -8.45
N PHE A 110 -7.93 12.83 -7.91
CA PHE A 110 -6.61 12.72 -7.30
C PHE A 110 -5.90 11.46 -7.80
N ILE A 111 -4.57 11.52 -7.87
CA ILE A 111 -3.72 10.36 -8.10
C ILE A 111 -3.00 9.95 -6.81
N ILE A 112 -2.96 8.66 -6.55
CA ILE A 112 -2.13 8.06 -5.50
C ILE A 112 -1.02 7.25 -6.17
N PRO A 113 0.24 7.71 -6.14
CA PRO A 113 1.33 6.91 -6.62
C PRO A 113 1.63 5.75 -5.68
N LEU A 114 1.71 4.54 -6.22
CA LEU A 114 2.13 3.36 -5.46
C LEU A 114 3.65 3.34 -5.26
N SER A 115 4.40 4.09 -6.05
CA SER A 115 5.85 4.28 -5.85
C SER A 115 6.22 5.76 -5.94
N PRO A 116 7.22 6.23 -5.18
CA PRO A 116 7.61 7.64 -5.13
C PRO A 116 7.76 8.24 -6.53
N ILE A 117 7.10 9.37 -6.73
CA ILE A 117 7.21 10.18 -7.94
C ILE A 117 7.97 11.45 -7.62
N ALA A 118 8.82 11.88 -8.54
CA ALA A 118 9.56 13.13 -8.42
C ALA A 118 8.92 14.19 -9.31
N ALA A 119 8.73 15.40 -8.77
CA ALA A 119 8.28 16.53 -9.57
C ALA A 119 9.29 16.84 -10.68
N GLY A 120 8.80 17.09 -11.89
CA GLY A 120 9.65 17.36 -13.04
C GLY A 120 10.17 16.13 -13.80
N ALA A 121 10.02 14.92 -13.26
CA ALA A 121 10.35 13.68 -13.98
C ALA A 121 9.30 13.33 -15.04
N ASP A 122 9.74 12.63 -16.09
CA ASP A 122 8.90 12.23 -17.21
C ASP A 122 8.38 10.80 -17.04
N PHE A 123 7.09 10.63 -17.37
CA PHE A 123 6.37 9.38 -17.21
C PHE A 123 5.51 9.13 -18.45
N THR A 124 5.88 8.14 -19.26
CA THR A 124 5.14 7.79 -20.47
C THR A 124 3.93 6.96 -20.11
N PHE A 125 2.72 7.40 -20.47
CA PHE A 125 1.49 6.66 -20.24
C PHE A 125 1.46 5.39 -21.11
N ILE A 126 1.13 4.26 -20.49
CA ILE A 126 1.10 2.94 -21.13
C ILE A 126 -0.34 2.46 -21.26
N ALA A 127 -1.05 2.40 -20.15
CA ALA A 127 -2.38 1.78 -20.09
C ALA A 127 -3.16 2.28 -18.87
N ALA A 128 -4.47 2.12 -18.94
CA ALA A 128 -5.37 2.29 -17.82
C ALA A 128 -6.30 1.09 -17.73
N ASP A 129 -6.40 0.54 -16.53
CA ASP A 129 -7.28 -0.58 -16.22
C ASP A 129 -8.39 -0.11 -15.27
N THR A 130 -9.60 -0.59 -15.50
CA THR A 130 -10.68 -0.45 -14.51
C THR A 130 -10.33 -1.29 -13.29
N PRO A 131 -10.48 -0.78 -12.06
CA PRO A 131 -10.24 -1.59 -10.88
C PRO A 131 -11.15 -2.83 -10.90
N PRO A 132 -10.63 -4.01 -10.54
CA PRO A 132 -11.45 -5.20 -10.36
C PRO A 132 -12.61 -4.92 -9.41
N PRO A 133 -13.80 -5.53 -9.64
CA PRO A 133 -14.92 -5.41 -8.72
C PRO A 133 -14.51 -5.78 -7.29
N GLY A 134 -14.79 -4.89 -6.34
CA GLY A 134 -14.45 -5.09 -4.93
C GLY A 134 -13.03 -4.72 -4.51
N LEU A 135 -12.14 -4.34 -5.45
CA LEU A 135 -10.83 -3.79 -5.07
C LEU A 135 -10.99 -2.40 -4.45
N ARG A 136 -10.61 -2.25 -3.19
CA ARG A 136 -10.66 -0.96 -2.48
C ARG A 136 -9.33 -0.23 -2.61
N ILE A 137 -9.39 1.10 -2.61
CA ILE A 137 -8.23 2.00 -2.56
C ILE A 137 -7.37 1.63 -1.36
N ALA A 138 -7.96 1.52 -0.16
CA ALA A 138 -7.28 1.16 1.08
C ALA A 138 -6.47 -0.16 0.95
N ASP A 139 -7.06 -1.19 0.33
CA ASP A 139 -6.40 -2.49 0.11
C ASP A 139 -5.17 -2.37 -0.82
N THR A 140 -5.22 -1.42 -1.76
CA THR A 140 -4.20 -1.23 -2.79
C THR A 140 -2.98 -0.46 -2.28
N ILE A 141 -3.16 0.38 -1.25
CA ILE A 141 -2.10 1.14 -0.59
C ILE A 141 -1.56 0.44 0.68
N CYS A 142 -1.93 -0.82 0.91
CA CYS A 142 -1.69 -1.53 2.16
C CYS A 142 -0.38 -2.32 2.21
N MET A 143 0.23 -2.35 3.41
CA MET A 143 1.31 -3.28 3.76
C MET A 143 0.68 -4.63 4.11
N ALA A 144 0.81 -5.61 3.20
CA ALA A 144 0.14 -6.90 3.35
C ALA A 144 1.09 -8.09 3.24
N PHE A 145 0.71 -9.17 3.91
CA PHE A 145 1.37 -10.48 3.91
C PHE A 145 0.73 -11.38 2.86
N ALA A 146 1.51 -12.10 2.07
CA ALA A 146 0.94 -13.11 1.19
C ALA A 146 0.41 -14.31 2.01
N ALA A 147 -0.63 -14.96 1.53
CA ALA A 147 -1.11 -16.24 2.08
C ALA A 147 0.04 -17.23 2.31
N GLY A 148 -0.03 -17.97 3.40
CA GLY A 148 0.99 -18.93 3.83
C GLY A 148 2.13 -18.31 4.65
N THR A 149 2.24 -16.98 4.72
CA THR A 149 3.26 -16.31 5.56
C THR A 149 3.00 -16.63 7.03
N MET A 150 3.99 -17.20 7.70
CA MET A 150 3.90 -17.63 9.09
C MET A 150 4.16 -16.46 10.05
N ILE A 151 3.20 -16.18 10.93
CA ILE A 151 3.25 -15.10 11.92
C ILE A 151 3.52 -15.66 13.31
N ALA A 152 4.47 -15.07 14.02
CA ALA A 152 4.88 -15.53 15.34
C ALA A 152 3.82 -15.22 16.42
N LEU A 153 3.55 -16.21 17.26
CA LEU A 153 2.68 -16.12 18.43
C LEU A 153 3.52 -16.21 19.72
N PRO A 154 3.07 -15.61 20.84
CA PRO A 154 3.77 -15.72 22.11
C PRO A 154 3.72 -17.17 22.64
N GLY A 155 4.88 -17.80 22.80
CA GLY A 155 5.00 -19.12 23.44
C GLY A 155 4.43 -20.30 22.64
N ALA A 156 4.09 -20.10 21.36
CA ALA A 156 3.53 -21.12 20.49
C ALA A 156 4.24 -21.15 19.13
N ALA A 157 4.00 -22.21 18.36
CA ALA A 157 4.45 -22.28 16.98
C ALA A 157 3.81 -21.14 16.15
N PRO A 158 4.53 -20.56 15.18
CA PRO A 158 3.93 -19.62 14.24
C PRO A 158 2.74 -20.23 13.52
N VAL A 159 1.80 -19.39 13.09
CA VAL A 159 0.62 -19.80 12.30
C VAL A 159 0.55 -19.01 11.00
N PRO A 160 0.02 -19.59 9.91
CA PRO A 160 -0.12 -18.85 8.66
C PRO A 160 -1.12 -17.71 8.82
N VAL A 161 -0.84 -16.58 8.16
CA VAL A 161 -1.59 -15.32 8.32
C VAL A 161 -3.09 -15.46 8.05
N GLU A 162 -3.50 -16.31 7.10
CA GLU A 162 -4.90 -16.56 6.75
C GLU A 162 -5.70 -17.29 7.83
N ARG A 163 -5.04 -17.81 8.87
CA ARG A 163 -5.70 -18.45 10.02
C ARG A 163 -5.89 -17.51 11.21
N LEU A 164 -5.36 -16.29 11.14
CA LEU A 164 -5.49 -15.31 12.20
C LEU A 164 -6.84 -14.61 12.16
N GLY A 165 -7.33 -14.21 13.33
CA GLY A 165 -8.55 -13.43 13.48
C GLY A 165 -8.42 -12.35 14.56
N PRO A 166 -9.43 -11.45 14.65
CA PRO A 166 -9.50 -10.48 15.73
C PRO A 166 -9.45 -11.14 17.11
N GLY A 167 -8.66 -10.58 18.01
CA GLY A 167 -8.42 -11.08 19.37
C GLY A 167 -7.17 -11.97 19.51
N ASP A 168 -6.63 -12.51 18.42
CA ASP A 168 -5.41 -13.32 18.49
C ASP A 168 -4.22 -12.47 18.97
N ALA A 169 -3.46 -13.02 19.93
CA ALA A 169 -2.30 -12.36 20.50
C ALA A 169 -1.06 -12.61 19.62
N ILE A 170 -0.52 -11.57 18.99
CA ILE A 170 0.65 -11.66 18.12
C ILE A 170 1.88 -11.18 18.85
N LEU A 171 3.00 -11.88 18.64
CA LEU A 171 4.28 -11.46 19.20
C LEU A 171 4.75 -10.18 18.51
N THR A 172 4.86 -9.09 19.28
CA THR A 172 5.46 -7.84 18.82
C THR A 172 6.86 -7.67 19.39
N ARG A 173 7.65 -6.84 18.71
CA ARG A 173 9.01 -6.51 19.11
C ARG A 173 9.07 -5.69 20.39
N ASP A 174 8.28 -4.61 20.48
CA ASP A 174 8.50 -3.56 21.48
C ASP A 174 7.53 -3.64 22.66
N ARG A 175 6.34 -4.22 22.48
CA ARG A 175 5.25 -4.15 23.47
C ARG A 175 4.70 -5.52 23.87
N GLY A 176 5.49 -6.58 23.68
CA GLY A 176 5.09 -7.94 24.03
C GLY A 176 3.95 -8.44 23.14
N ALA A 177 3.12 -9.35 23.64
CA ALA A 177 2.00 -9.86 22.85
C ALA A 177 0.88 -8.81 22.75
N GLN A 178 0.44 -8.50 21.52
CA GLN A 178 -0.63 -7.52 21.26
C GLN A 178 -1.80 -8.18 20.52
N PRO A 179 -3.05 -7.86 20.90
CA PRO A 179 -4.22 -8.44 20.25
C PRO A 179 -4.43 -7.85 18.86
N LEU A 180 -4.71 -8.69 17.88
CA LEU A 180 -5.21 -8.24 16.59
C LEU A 180 -6.58 -7.60 16.76
N ARG A 181 -6.77 -6.44 16.13
CA ARG A 181 -8.06 -5.76 16.06
C ARG A 181 -8.79 -6.12 14.79
N TRP A 182 -8.05 -6.30 13.71
CA TRP A 182 -8.64 -6.64 12.43
C TRP A 182 -7.65 -7.36 11.51
N VAL A 183 -8.19 -8.22 10.65
CA VAL A 183 -7.49 -8.89 9.57
C VAL A 183 -8.22 -8.60 8.27
N GLY A 184 -7.54 -7.88 7.38
CA GLY A 184 -8.02 -7.61 6.02
C GLY A 184 -7.58 -8.71 5.08
N LYS A 185 -8.40 -9.01 4.07
CA LYS A 185 -8.04 -9.90 2.97
C LYS A 185 -8.38 -9.23 1.64
N VAL A 186 -7.44 -9.28 0.69
CA VAL A 186 -7.67 -8.89 -0.69
C VAL A 186 -7.04 -9.90 -1.63
N THR A 187 -7.71 -10.21 -2.74
CA THR A 187 -7.17 -11.06 -3.81
C THR A 187 -6.82 -10.18 -5.01
N LEU A 188 -5.55 -10.17 -5.40
CA LEU A 188 -5.03 -9.31 -6.48
C LEU A 188 -4.40 -10.14 -7.58
N ARG A 189 -4.36 -9.60 -8.81
CA ARG A 189 -3.45 -10.14 -9.82
C ARG A 189 -2.03 -9.84 -9.37
N ALA A 190 -1.20 -10.87 -9.27
CA ALA A 190 0.17 -10.72 -8.79
C ALA A 190 1.11 -10.37 -9.96
N ASP A 191 0.95 -9.18 -10.52
CA ASP A 191 1.80 -8.65 -11.58
C ASP A 191 2.30 -7.24 -11.25
N GLY A 192 3.41 -6.81 -11.85
CA GLY A 192 3.97 -5.47 -11.65
C GLY A 192 4.21 -5.11 -10.18
N ASN A 193 3.61 -4.01 -9.70
CA ASN A 193 3.67 -3.57 -8.31
C ASN A 193 2.78 -4.34 -7.33
N PHE A 194 2.01 -5.33 -7.79
CA PHE A 194 1.25 -6.22 -6.92
C PHE A 194 1.87 -7.61 -6.81
N ALA A 195 2.88 -7.93 -7.64
CA ALA A 195 3.66 -9.15 -7.51
C ALA A 195 4.39 -9.17 -6.16
N PRO A 196 4.26 -10.24 -5.35
CA PRO A 196 4.92 -10.31 -4.05
C PRO A 196 6.42 -10.21 -4.18
N VAL A 197 7.04 -9.53 -3.23
CA VAL A 197 8.47 -9.65 -2.98
C VAL A 197 8.68 -10.83 -2.05
N VAL A 198 9.51 -11.77 -2.47
CA VAL A 198 9.84 -12.97 -1.71
C VAL A 198 11.29 -12.91 -1.25
N VAL A 199 11.48 -12.91 0.07
CA VAL A 199 12.77 -13.12 0.72
C VAL A 199 12.92 -14.61 1.00
N THR A 200 13.80 -15.27 0.25
CA THR A 200 13.98 -16.72 0.36
C THR A 200 14.50 -17.15 1.74
N ALA A 201 14.17 -18.36 2.16
CA ALA A 201 14.61 -18.93 3.43
C ALA A 201 16.12 -18.75 3.68
N GLY A 202 16.48 -18.40 4.90
CA GLY A 202 17.85 -18.17 5.36
C GLY A 202 18.50 -16.85 4.93
N THR A 203 17.89 -16.07 4.03
CA THR A 203 18.47 -14.81 3.51
C THR A 203 18.68 -13.76 4.60
N MET A 204 17.74 -13.66 5.54
CA MET A 204 17.84 -12.78 6.70
C MET A 204 17.80 -13.54 8.03
N GLY A 205 18.12 -14.84 7.99
CA GLY A 205 17.96 -15.74 9.14
C GLY A 205 16.53 -16.26 9.35
N ASN A 206 15.64 -16.01 8.39
CA ASN A 206 14.28 -16.53 8.34
C ASN A 206 14.26 -18.05 8.11
N PRO A 207 13.36 -18.81 8.77
CA PRO A 207 13.28 -20.26 8.61
C PRO A 207 12.54 -20.69 7.33
N GLY A 208 11.63 -19.85 6.81
CA GLY A 208 10.87 -20.07 5.58
C GLY A 208 10.90 -18.85 4.66
N ASP A 209 10.36 -18.99 3.45
CA ASP A 209 10.22 -17.87 2.50
C ASP A 209 9.24 -16.82 3.05
N LEU A 210 9.68 -15.57 3.22
CA LEU A 210 8.78 -14.45 3.52
C LEU A 210 8.25 -13.87 2.21
N ALA A 211 6.93 -13.85 2.03
CA ALA A 211 6.29 -13.25 0.88
C ALA A 211 5.37 -12.08 1.31
N VAL A 212 5.67 -10.87 0.83
CA VAL A 212 4.96 -9.64 1.22
C VAL A 212 4.68 -8.75 0.01
N SER A 213 3.71 -7.85 0.15
CA SER A 213 3.45 -6.80 -0.85
C SER A 213 4.70 -5.93 -1.05
N PRO A 214 4.98 -5.39 -2.25
CA PRO A 214 6.17 -4.59 -2.52
C PRO A 214 6.41 -3.38 -1.60
N HIS A 215 5.34 -2.79 -1.05
CA HIS A 215 5.39 -1.63 -0.15
C HIS A 215 5.54 -2.00 1.33
N HIS A 216 5.52 -3.30 1.66
CA HIS A 216 5.65 -3.76 3.04
C HIS A 216 7.05 -3.43 3.55
N ARG A 217 7.15 -2.86 4.75
CA ARG A 217 8.43 -2.43 5.30
C ARG A 217 9.02 -3.47 6.24
N LEU A 218 10.26 -3.85 5.96
CA LEU A 218 11.06 -4.72 6.80
C LEU A 218 11.91 -3.84 7.73
N PHE A 219 11.97 -4.21 9.00
CA PHE A 219 12.80 -3.55 9.98
C PHE A 219 14.21 -4.14 9.92
N LEU A 220 15.16 -3.39 9.38
CA LEU A 220 16.55 -3.83 9.25
C LEU A 220 17.44 -3.11 10.26
N TYR A 221 18.29 -3.88 10.95
CA TYR A 221 19.33 -3.34 11.80
C TYR A 221 20.53 -2.90 10.95
N ALA A 222 21.09 -1.73 11.22
CA ALA A 222 22.30 -1.30 10.53
C ALA A 222 23.48 -2.19 10.93
N ARG A 223 24.27 -2.61 9.92
CA ARG A 223 25.52 -3.36 10.16
C ARG A 223 26.71 -2.44 10.46
N SER A 224 26.67 -1.16 10.08
CA SER A 224 27.58 -0.07 10.53
C SER A 224 27.26 1.25 9.82
N GLY A 225 27.57 2.40 10.46
CA GLY A 225 27.63 3.73 9.81
C GLY A 225 26.31 4.45 9.49
N GLY A 226 25.15 3.84 9.73
CA GLY A 226 23.81 4.44 9.57
C GLY A 226 23.03 4.53 10.89
N PRO A 227 21.79 5.05 10.87
CA PRO A 227 20.91 5.00 12.04
C PRO A 227 20.72 3.54 12.50
N PRO A 228 20.55 3.28 13.80
CA PRO A 228 20.69 1.95 14.41
C PRO A 228 19.73 0.90 13.81
N ALA A 229 18.59 1.33 13.29
CA ALA A 229 17.70 0.53 12.47
C ALA A 229 16.90 1.42 11.52
N ALA A 230 16.40 0.83 10.44
CA ALA A 230 15.57 1.49 9.44
C ALA A 230 14.44 0.58 8.97
N LEU A 231 13.33 1.20 8.57
CA LEU A 231 12.23 0.54 7.86
C LEU A 231 12.43 0.74 6.36
N ILE A 232 12.56 -0.35 5.62
CA ILE A 232 12.82 -0.34 4.18
C ILE A 232 11.73 -1.15 3.48
N GLU A 233 11.10 -0.59 2.45
CA GLU A 233 10.10 -1.30 1.66
C GLU A 233 10.73 -2.49 0.93
N ALA A 234 10.05 -3.63 0.92
CA ALA A 234 10.54 -4.90 0.39
C ALA A 234 11.02 -4.76 -1.07
N ARG A 235 10.34 -3.96 -1.89
CA ARG A 235 10.74 -3.72 -3.29
C ARG A 235 12.15 -3.14 -3.45
N HIS A 236 12.64 -2.40 -2.47
CA HIS A 236 13.98 -1.79 -2.50
C HIS A 236 15.08 -2.76 -2.08
N LEU A 237 14.69 -3.94 -1.57
CA LEU A 237 15.60 -5.02 -1.19
C LEU A 237 15.75 -6.06 -2.31
N VAL A 238 14.98 -5.94 -3.40
CA VAL A 238 15.03 -6.88 -4.53
C VAL A 238 16.42 -6.84 -5.18
N ASP A 239 17.11 -7.97 -5.16
CA ASP A 239 18.46 -8.15 -5.70
C ASP A 239 18.49 -9.04 -6.95
N GLY A 240 17.37 -9.70 -7.27
CA GLY A 240 17.25 -10.59 -8.42
C GLY A 240 17.76 -12.02 -8.19
N ASP A 241 18.21 -12.34 -6.98
CA ASP A 241 18.72 -13.66 -6.60
C ASP A 241 17.97 -14.20 -5.37
N ARG A 242 18.29 -13.67 -4.18
CA ARG A 242 17.73 -14.15 -2.92
C ARG A 242 16.46 -13.42 -2.52
N ILE A 243 16.28 -12.21 -3.01
CA ILE A 243 15.09 -11.37 -2.81
C ILE A 243 14.56 -11.00 -4.19
N THR A 244 13.41 -11.57 -4.55
CA THR A 244 12.87 -11.48 -5.92
C THR A 244 11.41 -11.09 -5.92
N ARG A 245 10.96 -10.44 -6.99
CA ARG A 245 9.52 -10.34 -7.27
C ARG A 245 9.06 -11.68 -7.87
N ARG A 246 7.94 -12.21 -7.40
CA ARG A 246 7.39 -13.50 -7.87
C ARG A 246 5.99 -13.30 -8.48
N PRO A 247 5.88 -12.98 -9.78
CA PRO A 247 4.59 -12.85 -10.44
C PRO A 247 3.77 -14.14 -10.38
N ALA A 248 2.46 -14.00 -10.31
CA ALA A 248 1.50 -15.10 -10.35
C ALA A 248 0.16 -14.63 -10.94
N ALA A 249 -0.72 -15.56 -11.28
CA ALA A 249 -2.04 -15.20 -11.81
C ALA A 249 -2.84 -14.37 -10.79
N TRP A 250 -2.90 -14.85 -9.55
CA TRP A 250 -3.59 -14.22 -8.43
C TRP A 250 -2.85 -14.52 -7.12
N ILE A 251 -2.99 -13.63 -6.15
CA ILE A 251 -2.45 -13.78 -4.81
C ILE A 251 -3.43 -13.23 -3.78
N ASP A 252 -3.54 -13.93 -2.66
CA ASP A 252 -4.26 -13.46 -1.48
C ASP A 252 -3.28 -12.72 -0.56
N TYR A 253 -3.59 -11.46 -0.28
CA TYR A 253 -2.88 -10.60 0.66
C TYR A 253 -3.70 -10.37 1.92
N TYR A 254 -3.02 -10.38 3.07
CA TYR A 254 -3.61 -10.20 4.39
C TYR A 254 -2.98 -9.01 5.10
N SER A 255 -3.82 -8.12 5.62
CA SER A 255 -3.40 -6.92 6.36
C SER A 255 -3.71 -7.10 7.83
N LEU A 256 -2.74 -6.86 8.70
CA LEU A 256 -2.90 -7.01 10.15
C LEU A 256 -2.94 -5.64 10.81
N VAL A 257 -4.04 -5.38 11.52
CA VAL A 257 -4.27 -4.13 12.26
C VAL A 257 -4.31 -4.42 13.75
N PHE A 258 -3.51 -3.66 14.48
CA PHE A 258 -3.45 -3.65 15.93
C PHE A 258 -4.11 -2.40 16.47
N ASP A 259 -4.02 -2.21 17.78
CA ASP A 259 -4.25 -0.89 18.30
C ASP A 259 -3.15 0.03 17.75
N GLN A 260 -1.98 0.04 18.35
CA GLN A 260 -0.91 0.89 17.85
C GLN A 260 -0.18 0.17 16.73
N HIS A 261 0.51 0.95 15.92
CA HIS A 261 1.45 0.41 14.97
C HIS A 261 2.48 -0.49 15.68
N GLU A 262 2.51 -1.77 15.33
CA GLU A 262 3.44 -2.77 15.84
C GLU A 262 4.49 -3.17 14.81
N ILE A 263 5.67 -3.56 15.29
CA ILE A 263 6.59 -4.41 14.53
C ILE A 263 6.34 -5.85 15.00
N ILE A 264 5.95 -6.72 14.08
CA ILE A 264 5.68 -8.15 14.35
C ILE A 264 6.74 -9.02 13.68
N TYR A 265 6.74 -10.32 13.97
CA TYR A 265 7.65 -11.27 13.32
C TYR A 265 6.91 -12.14 12.32
N ALA A 266 7.22 -11.98 11.04
CA ALA A 266 6.73 -12.82 9.94
C ALA A 266 7.90 -13.62 9.37
N GLU A 267 7.80 -14.95 9.36
CA GLU A 267 8.93 -15.85 9.04
C GLU A 267 10.19 -15.49 9.85
N GLY A 268 10.02 -15.09 11.10
CA GLY A 268 11.12 -14.65 11.96
C GLY A 268 11.76 -13.30 11.60
N ILE A 269 11.32 -12.62 10.54
CA ILE A 269 11.78 -11.29 10.14
C ILE A 269 10.89 -10.24 10.81
N PRO A 270 11.46 -9.22 11.48
CA PRO A 270 10.69 -8.11 12.00
C PRO A 270 10.17 -7.22 10.86
N VAL A 271 8.85 -7.04 10.81
CA VAL A 271 8.11 -6.37 9.73
C VAL A 271 7.07 -5.41 10.31
N GLU A 272 6.81 -4.34 9.58
CA GLU A 272 5.85 -3.30 9.95
C GLU A 272 4.40 -3.81 9.83
N SER A 273 3.59 -3.72 10.90
CA SER A 273 2.13 -3.93 10.78
C SER A 273 1.47 -2.71 10.14
N LEU A 274 0.18 -2.81 9.77
CA LEU A 274 -0.50 -1.65 9.19
C LEU A 274 -0.59 -0.50 10.21
N ARG A 275 0.03 0.64 9.88
CA ARG A 275 -0.08 1.86 10.69
C ARG A 275 -1.42 2.55 10.47
N VAL A 276 -2.23 2.55 11.53
CA VAL A 276 -3.48 3.30 11.62
C VAL A 276 -3.22 4.60 12.41
N GLY A 277 -3.89 5.72 12.08
CA GLY A 277 -3.66 7.02 12.73
C GLY A 277 -3.81 7.02 14.28
N ALA A 278 -3.03 7.85 14.97
CA ALA A 278 -2.83 7.80 16.43
C ALA A 278 -4.08 7.99 17.30
N ASP A 279 -5.12 8.67 16.81
CA ASP A 279 -6.32 9.00 17.59
C ASP A 279 -7.35 7.85 17.65
N ILE A 280 -7.03 6.72 16.99
CA ILE A 280 -7.98 5.63 16.68
C ILE A 280 -8.07 4.59 17.83
N LEU A 281 -7.16 4.64 18.80
CA LEU A 281 -6.89 3.49 19.70
C LEU A 281 -7.39 3.66 21.10
N THR A 282 -7.66 4.90 21.47
CA THR A 282 -8.38 5.23 22.69
C THR A 282 -9.84 4.77 22.65
N ARG A 283 -10.31 4.18 21.53
CA ARG A 283 -11.73 3.99 21.21
C ARG A 283 -12.03 2.71 20.40
N LEU A 284 -11.14 1.71 20.39
CA LEU A 284 -11.44 0.31 20.00
C LEU A 284 -11.72 -0.51 21.27
#